data_AF-A0A2V9TWW3-F1
#
_entry.id   AF-A0A2V9TWW3-F1
#
_cell.length_a   1.000
_cell.length_b   1.000
_cell.length_c   1.000
_cell.angle_alpha   90.00
_cell.angle_beta   90.00
_cell.angle_gamma   90.00
#
_symmetry.space_group_name_H-M   'P 1'
#
loop_
_entity.id
_entity.type
_entity.pdbx_description
1 polymer ?
#
loop_
_entity_poly.entity_id
_entity_poly.type
_entity_poly.pdbx_seq_one_letter_code
_entity_poly.pdbx_strand_id
1 'polypeptide(L)'
;MQKKRNTIGYNLQASFLSGYGGVVAPPFERFYMGGENDLRGFDIRSVSPVAFLPNTSTVVLRNPDGSVVPKDPSNPLLGPYTIRVPAEQIVFPGGDLSLVGNLEYRFTIAGPVALAPFVDFGVDPIIRNSQLRINSGQLTDINTTVFGCPQLDVALNCVGGHTEKFSQNLQLVGSTNWVPRMSTGLELQVFLPVVNAPFRVYWAYNPMRLNSSARGPAQITRDMFPGPTCLPEKVCSAGDFTYLNAVETIGPLFQLREPRKTFRFTVATTF
;
A
#
# COMPACT_ATOMS: atom_id res chain seq x y z
N MET A 1 52.84 8.76 2.54
CA MET A 1 52.10 8.46 3.78
C MET A 1 50.75 9.18 3.74
N GLN A 2 49.67 8.47 3.42
CA GLN A 2 48.32 9.03 3.35
C GLN A 2 47.81 9.26 4.78
N LYS A 3 47.68 10.52 5.21
CA LYS A 3 47.19 10.88 6.54
C LYS A 3 45.76 10.34 6.69
N LYS A 4 45.53 9.52 7.72
CA LYS A 4 44.22 9.01 8.18
C LYS A 4 43.23 10.18 8.34
N ARG A 5 42.50 10.54 7.28
CA ARG A 5 41.50 11.61 7.32
C ARG A 5 40.14 10.98 7.57
N ASN A 6 39.83 10.84 8.85
CA ASN A 6 38.48 10.54 9.29
C ASN A 6 37.59 11.74 8.95
N THR A 7 36.40 11.50 8.42
CA THR A 7 35.47 12.55 8.00
C THR A 7 34.10 12.26 8.59
N ILE A 8 33.44 13.28 9.14
CA ILE A 8 32.02 13.20 9.49
C ILE A 8 31.25 13.92 8.37
N GLY A 9 30.29 13.23 7.77
CA GLY A 9 29.35 13.79 6.82
C GLY A 9 27.96 13.79 7.43
N TYR A 10 27.19 14.85 7.19
CA TYR A 10 25.78 14.90 7.54
C TYR A 10 24.98 15.54 6.41
N ASN A 11 23.73 15.13 6.29
CA ASN A 11 22.75 15.72 5.37
C ASN A 11 21.44 15.90 6.12
N LEU A 12 20.75 17.01 5.89
CA LEU A 12 19.42 17.27 6.40
C LEU A 12 18.61 17.93 5.29
N GLN A 13 17.49 17.31 4.93
CA GLN A 13 16.57 17.81 3.91
C GLN A 13 15.16 17.87 4.49
N ALA A 14 14.46 18.97 4.22
CA ALA A 14 13.05 19.13 4.50
C ALA A 14 12.36 19.68 3.25
N SER A 15 11.25 19.07 2.86
CA SER A 15 10.51 19.39 1.64
C SER A 15 9.02 19.36 1.93
N PHE A 16 8.27 20.32 1.38
CA PHE A 16 6.81 20.38 1.50
C PHE A 16 6.18 20.59 0.13
N LEU A 17 5.07 19.91 -0.12
CA LEU A 17 4.35 19.92 -1.38
C LEU A 17 2.86 20.18 -1.13
N SER A 18 2.25 21.00 -1.98
CA SER A 18 0.81 21.18 -1.98
C SER A 18 0.35 21.65 -3.35
N GLY A 19 -0.81 21.15 -3.79
CA GLY A 19 -1.54 21.73 -4.89
C GLY A 19 -2.09 23.12 -4.56
N TYR A 20 -2.31 23.91 -5.61
CA TYR A 20 -2.85 25.27 -5.58
C TYR A 20 -3.97 25.40 -6.61
N GLY A 21 -4.86 26.39 -6.45
CA GLY A 21 -5.91 26.68 -7.44
C GLY A 21 -6.99 25.58 -7.59
N GLY A 22 -7.27 24.82 -6.53
CA GLY A 22 -8.26 23.73 -6.55
C GLY A 22 -7.75 22.40 -7.12
N VAL A 23 -6.51 22.36 -7.57
CA VAL A 23 -5.80 21.16 -8.01
C VAL A 23 -5.07 20.52 -6.83
N VAL A 24 -4.79 19.22 -6.93
CA VAL A 24 -4.02 18.46 -5.93
C VAL A 24 -2.66 18.07 -6.49
N ALA A 25 -1.69 17.91 -5.60
CA ALA A 25 -0.37 17.36 -5.96
C ALA A 25 -0.52 15.97 -6.58
N PRO A 26 -0.03 15.73 -7.82
CA PRO A 26 -0.10 14.43 -8.46
C PRO A 26 0.66 13.37 -7.66
N PRO A 27 0.17 12.11 -7.59
CA PRO A 27 0.82 11.06 -6.80
C PRO A 27 2.31 10.82 -7.15
N PHE A 28 2.70 11.01 -8.41
CA PHE A 28 4.08 10.81 -8.85
C PHE A 28 5.05 11.92 -8.41
N GLU A 29 4.54 13.10 -8.06
CA GLU A 29 5.33 14.23 -7.53
C GLU A 29 5.42 14.23 -6.01
N ARG A 30 4.63 13.38 -5.34
CA ARG A 30 4.64 13.25 -3.88
C ARG A 30 5.94 12.63 -3.41
N PHE A 31 6.24 12.86 -2.14
CA PHE A 31 7.47 12.37 -1.55
C PHE A 31 7.34 10.89 -1.20
N TYR A 32 8.47 10.21 -1.31
CA TYR A 32 8.67 8.84 -0.90
C TYR A 32 10.12 8.75 -0.42
N MET A 33 10.40 7.87 0.54
CA MET A 33 11.77 7.65 1.00
C MET A 33 12.19 6.19 0.87
N GLY A 34 13.48 5.98 0.97
CA GLY A 34 14.11 4.66 0.98
C GLY A 34 14.94 4.46 -0.27
N GLY A 35 15.94 3.61 -0.15
CA GLY A 35 17.01 3.48 -1.13
C GLY A 35 18.32 4.07 -0.61
N GLU A 36 19.28 4.21 -1.49
CA GLU A 36 20.67 4.44 -1.13
C GLU A 36 21.03 5.91 -0.90
N ASN A 37 20.20 6.83 -1.38
CA ASN A 37 20.48 8.26 -1.33
C ASN A 37 19.80 8.98 -0.16
N ASP A 38 18.83 8.33 0.46
CA ASP A 38 17.95 8.93 1.47
C ASP A 38 17.84 8.02 2.68
N LEU A 39 17.13 6.89 2.63
CA LEU A 39 17.04 5.96 3.78
C LEU A 39 17.57 4.56 3.44
N ARG A 40 18.83 4.30 3.78
CA ARG A 40 19.40 2.95 3.60
C ARG A 40 18.66 1.95 4.45
N GLY A 41 18.58 0.72 3.98
CA GLY A 41 17.88 -0.35 4.68
C GLY A 41 16.38 -0.45 4.38
N PHE A 42 15.79 0.56 3.74
CA PHE A 42 14.42 0.54 3.20
C PHE A 42 14.46 0.44 1.67
N ASP A 43 13.45 -0.18 1.07
CA ASP A 43 13.33 -0.31 -0.40
C ASP A 43 13.08 1.05 -1.04
N ILE A 44 13.48 1.18 -2.30
CA ILE A 44 13.38 2.46 -3.01
C ILE A 44 11.92 2.90 -3.07
N ARG A 45 11.65 4.12 -2.61
CA ARG A 45 10.30 4.69 -2.50
C ARG A 45 9.30 3.84 -1.69
N SER A 46 9.76 2.99 -0.76
CA SER A 46 8.85 2.15 0.04
C SER A 46 8.30 2.85 1.27
N VAL A 47 8.97 3.89 1.75
CA VAL A 47 8.51 4.68 2.90
C VAL A 47 7.51 5.71 2.41
N SER A 48 6.25 5.48 2.75
CA SER A 48 5.11 6.35 2.46
C SER A 48 4.05 6.08 3.53
N PRO A 49 3.13 7.03 3.81
CA PRO A 49 1.88 6.73 4.50
C PRO A 49 1.04 5.79 3.65
N VAL A 50 0.10 5.12 4.29
CA VAL A 50 -0.76 4.12 3.66
C VAL A 50 -2.19 4.61 3.70
N ALA A 51 -2.93 4.40 2.60
CA ALA A 51 -4.33 4.76 2.52
C ALA A 51 -5.17 3.60 1.94
N PHE A 52 -6.46 3.63 2.25
CA PHE A 52 -7.46 2.78 1.60
C PHE A 52 -8.03 3.50 0.37
N LEU A 53 -8.04 2.78 -0.75
CA LEU A 53 -8.72 3.16 -1.97
C LEU A 53 -9.93 2.24 -2.17
N PRO A 54 -11.15 2.80 -2.12
CA PRO A 54 -12.36 2.05 -2.42
C PRO A 54 -12.30 1.39 -3.79
N ASN A 55 -12.80 0.16 -3.85
CA ASN A 55 -12.90 -0.63 -5.05
C ASN A 55 -14.13 -1.54 -4.99
N THR A 56 -14.40 -2.25 -6.09
CA THR A 56 -15.46 -3.25 -6.17
C THR A 56 -14.84 -4.62 -6.38
N SER A 57 -15.38 -5.63 -5.70
CA SER A 57 -15.05 -7.03 -5.95
C SER A 57 -16.31 -7.79 -6.35
N THR A 58 -16.14 -8.90 -7.08
CA THR A 58 -17.25 -9.77 -7.45
C THR A 58 -17.01 -11.15 -6.86
N VAL A 59 -17.96 -11.62 -6.06
CA VAL A 59 -17.95 -12.92 -5.40
C VAL A 59 -18.89 -13.86 -6.15
N VAL A 60 -18.47 -15.11 -6.32
CA VAL A 60 -19.33 -16.17 -6.83
C VAL A 60 -20.09 -16.79 -5.68
N LEU A 61 -21.41 -16.94 -5.83
CA LEU A 61 -22.25 -17.63 -4.86
C LEU A 61 -21.89 -19.12 -4.82
N ARG A 62 -21.58 -19.63 -3.63
CA ARG A 62 -21.18 -21.02 -3.40
C ARG A 62 -22.02 -21.66 -2.31
N ASN A 63 -22.33 -22.93 -2.52
CA ASN A 63 -22.93 -23.77 -1.50
C ASN A 63 -21.88 -24.11 -0.42
N PRO A 64 -22.30 -24.54 0.78
CA PRO A 64 -21.39 -25.01 1.84
C PRO A 64 -20.47 -26.16 1.44
N ASP A 65 -20.84 -26.95 0.41
CA ASP A 65 -20.01 -28.03 -0.15
C ASP A 65 -18.92 -27.53 -1.12
N GLY A 66 -18.82 -26.20 -1.33
CA GLY A 66 -17.87 -25.55 -2.23
C GLY A 66 -18.31 -25.48 -3.69
N SER A 67 -19.41 -26.16 -4.06
CA SER A 67 -19.97 -26.11 -5.41
C SER A 67 -20.50 -24.70 -5.75
N VAL A 68 -20.41 -24.36 -7.03
CA VAL A 68 -20.84 -23.06 -7.54
C VAL A 68 -22.33 -23.09 -7.82
N VAL A 69 -23.07 -22.07 -7.37
CA VAL A 69 -24.48 -21.91 -7.71
C VAL A 69 -24.59 -21.32 -9.11
N PRO A 70 -25.18 -22.03 -10.09
CA PRO A 70 -25.38 -21.48 -11.43
C PRO A 70 -26.40 -20.34 -11.38
N LYS A 71 -26.25 -19.36 -12.26
CA LYS A 71 -27.22 -18.28 -12.43
C LYS A 71 -28.60 -18.80 -12.84
N ASP A 72 -28.60 -19.84 -13.69
CA ASP A 72 -29.78 -20.60 -14.10
C ASP A 72 -29.51 -22.10 -13.95
N PRO A 73 -30.22 -22.81 -13.04
CA PRO A 73 -30.11 -24.26 -12.90
C PRO A 73 -30.48 -25.06 -14.17
N SER A 74 -31.35 -24.51 -15.03
CA SER A 74 -31.78 -25.16 -16.27
C SER A 74 -30.79 -24.94 -17.43
N ASN A 75 -29.94 -23.91 -17.34
CA ASN A 75 -28.89 -23.64 -18.32
C ASN A 75 -27.57 -23.20 -17.64
N PRO A 76 -26.75 -24.17 -17.17
CA PRO A 76 -25.49 -23.88 -16.50
C PRO A 76 -24.46 -23.12 -17.35
N LEU A 77 -24.63 -23.06 -18.69
CA LEU A 77 -23.73 -22.31 -19.59
C LEU A 77 -23.84 -20.79 -19.43
N LEU A 78 -24.91 -20.28 -18.80
CA LEU A 78 -25.07 -18.86 -18.48
C LEU A 78 -24.12 -18.36 -17.39
N GLY A 79 -23.36 -19.28 -16.79
CA GLY A 79 -22.35 -18.97 -15.79
C GLY A 79 -22.89 -18.91 -14.36
N PRO A 80 -22.02 -18.52 -13.41
CA PRO A 80 -22.35 -18.52 -12.01
C PRO A 80 -23.25 -17.35 -11.59
N TYR A 81 -23.97 -17.54 -10.49
CA TYR A 81 -24.55 -16.43 -9.76
C TYR A 81 -23.41 -15.62 -9.12
N THR A 82 -23.28 -14.35 -9.50
CA THR A 82 -22.28 -13.43 -8.96
C THR A 82 -22.89 -12.28 -8.16
N ILE A 83 -22.17 -11.83 -7.14
CA ILE A 83 -22.57 -10.79 -6.20
C ILE A 83 -21.45 -9.76 -6.15
N ARG A 84 -21.76 -8.50 -6.45
CA ARG A 84 -20.79 -7.41 -6.34
C ARG A 84 -20.77 -6.89 -4.91
N VAL A 85 -19.58 -6.76 -4.31
CA VAL A 85 -19.40 -6.29 -2.93
C VAL A 85 -18.35 -5.18 -2.87
N PRO A 86 -18.43 -4.27 -1.89
CA PRO A 86 -17.40 -3.27 -1.70
C PRO A 86 -16.11 -3.94 -1.22
N ALA A 87 -14.99 -3.47 -1.75
CA ALA A 87 -13.66 -3.93 -1.40
C ALA A 87 -12.74 -2.73 -1.19
N GLU A 88 -11.65 -2.92 -0.47
CA GLU A 88 -10.63 -1.89 -0.28
C GLU A 88 -9.30 -2.43 -0.75
N GLN A 89 -8.53 -1.56 -1.39
CA GLN A 89 -7.14 -1.84 -1.69
C GLN A 89 -6.22 -0.86 -0.96
N ILE A 90 -5.06 -1.36 -0.55
CA ILE A 90 -4.01 -0.54 0.01
C ILE A 90 -3.29 0.20 -1.10
N VAL A 91 -3.09 1.50 -0.91
CA VAL A 91 -2.27 2.34 -1.78
C VAL A 91 -1.24 3.13 -0.97
N PHE A 92 -0.14 3.47 -1.63
CA PHE A 92 0.96 4.27 -1.08
C PHE A 92 1.01 5.63 -1.79
N PRO A 93 0.22 6.62 -1.35
CA PRO A 93 0.09 7.88 -2.06
C PRO A 93 1.30 8.82 -1.93
N GLY A 94 2.28 8.54 -1.06
CA GLY A 94 3.39 9.42 -0.77
C GLY A 94 3.04 10.59 0.17
N GLY A 95 4.02 11.08 0.92
CA GLY A 95 3.90 12.23 1.79
C GLY A 95 3.70 13.56 1.05
N ASP A 96 3.21 14.56 1.78
CA ASP A 96 3.24 15.96 1.34
C ASP A 96 4.24 16.80 2.16
N LEU A 97 4.76 16.25 3.25
CA LEU A 97 5.96 16.71 3.93
C LEU A 97 6.97 15.56 3.90
N SER A 98 8.24 15.88 3.68
CA SER A 98 9.36 14.95 3.79
C SER A 98 10.44 15.59 4.64
N LEU A 99 10.93 14.85 5.63
CA LEU A 99 12.08 15.22 6.44
C LEU A 99 13.04 14.04 6.52
N VAL A 100 14.25 14.22 6.03
CA VAL A 100 15.30 13.19 5.97
C VAL A 100 16.59 13.74 6.57
N GLY A 101 17.24 12.94 7.40
CA GLY A 101 18.56 13.23 7.97
C GLY A 101 19.48 12.02 7.85
N ASN A 102 20.73 12.27 7.46
CA ASN A 102 21.77 11.26 7.36
C ASN A 102 23.00 11.72 8.12
N LEU A 103 23.64 10.79 8.84
CA LEU A 103 24.91 11.00 9.51
C LEU A 103 25.84 9.83 9.19
N GLU A 104 27.06 10.15 8.75
CA GLU A 104 28.07 9.16 8.38
C GLU A 104 29.42 9.52 8.96
N TYR A 105 30.16 8.51 9.40
CA TYR A 105 31.56 8.64 9.77
C TYR A 105 32.42 7.82 8.84
N ARG A 106 33.27 8.44 8.03
CA ARG A 106 34.08 7.77 7.01
C ARG A 106 35.53 7.68 7.45
N PHE A 107 36.11 6.49 7.32
CA PHE A 107 37.54 6.28 7.49
C PHE A 107 38.09 5.31 6.45
N THR A 108 39.29 5.60 5.94
CA THR A 108 39.96 4.75 4.95
C THR A 108 40.61 3.55 5.64
N ILE A 109 40.33 2.34 5.15
CA ILE A 109 40.97 1.11 5.62
C ILE A 109 42.30 0.93 4.90
N ALA A 110 42.26 0.84 3.56
CA ALA A 110 43.43 0.64 2.71
C ALA A 110 43.16 1.15 1.29
N GLY A 111 44.11 1.89 0.71
CA GLY A 111 44.00 2.38 -0.68
C GLY A 111 42.69 3.15 -0.93
N PRO A 112 41.91 2.82 -1.98
CA PRO A 112 40.63 3.45 -2.31
C PRO A 112 39.43 2.90 -1.50
N VAL A 113 39.67 2.06 -0.49
CA VAL A 113 38.63 1.39 0.30
C VAL A 113 38.35 2.17 1.59
N ALA A 114 37.11 2.62 1.74
CA ALA A 114 36.62 3.30 2.92
C ALA A 114 35.47 2.53 3.58
N LEU A 115 35.40 2.58 4.91
CA LEU A 115 34.26 2.12 5.68
C LEU A 115 33.53 3.32 6.29
N ALA A 116 32.21 3.25 6.27
CA ALA A 116 31.33 4.29 6.74
C ALA A 116 30.20 3.71 7.61
N PRO A 117 30.37 3.69 8.94
CA PRO A 117 29.21 3.62 9.83
C PRO A 117 28.25 4.77 9.58
N PHE A 118 26.95 4.47 9.56
CA PHE A 118 25.92 5.45 9.29
C PHE A 118 24.71 5.34 10.19
N VAL A 119 23.96 6.43 10.27
CA VAL A 119 22.63 6.54 10.85
C VAL A 119 21.77 7.39 9.93
N ASP A 120 20.66 6.83 9.47
CA ASP A 120 19.67 7.53 8.66
C ASP A 120 18.35 7.63 9.44
N PHE A 121 17.65 8.74 9.27
CA PHE A 121 16.37 9.02 9.88
C PHE A 121 15.46 9.71 8.88
N GLY A 122 14.18 9.34 8.83
CA GLY A 122 13.23 9.97 7.93
C GLY A 122 11.79 9.86 8.39
N VAL A 123 10.98 10.87 8.05
CA VAL A 123 9.53 10.85 8.23
C VAL A 123 8.86 11.53 7.04
N ASP A 124 7.89 10.85 6.45
CA ASP A 124 7.20 11.28 5.22
C ASP A 124 5.68 11.38 5.45
N PRO A 125 5.17 12.33 6.28
CA PRO A 125 3.76 12.32 6.62
C PRO A 125 2.91 13.05 5.58
N ILE A 126 1.60 12.86 5.74
CA ILE A 126 0.57 13.64 5.06
C ILE A 126 -0.05 14.59 6.08
N ILE A 127 0.10 15.88 5.81
CA ILE A 127 -0.43 16.98 6.61
C ILE A 127 -1.75 17.46 6.04
N ARG A 128 -1.90 17.47 4.70
CA ARG A 128 -3.09 17.95 4.00
C ARG A 128 -3.88 16.78 3.39
N ASN A 129 -4.76 16.17 4.19
CA ASN A 129 -5.65 15.09 3.72
C ASN A 129 -6.54 15.51 2.54
N SER A 130 -6.89 16.80 2.43
CA SER A 130 -7.65 17.33 1.29
C SER A 130 -6.90 17.26 -0.05
N GLN A 131 -5.59 16.99 -0.03
CA GLN A 131 -4.77 16.78 -1.23
C GLN A 131 -4.79 15.33 -1.72
N LEU A 132 -5.43 14.41 -0.99
CA LEU A 132 -5.54 13.00 -1.35
C LEU A 132 -6.89 12.69 -1.99
N ARG A 133 -7.13 13.20 -3.18
CA ARG A 133 -8.43 13.04 -3.85
C ARG A 133 -8.44 11.85 -4.79
N ILE A 134 -9.50 11.06 -4.72
CA ILE A 134 -9.82 10.04 -5.72
C ILE A 134 -10.26 10.75 -7.01
N ASN A 135 -9.95 10.15 -8.16
CA ASN A 135 -10.45 10.61 -9.45
C ASN A 135 -11.99 10.69 -9.42
N SER A 136 -12.56 11.80 -9.90
CA SER A 136 -14.01 12.03 -9.84
C SER A 136 -14.83 11.03 -10.65
N GLY A 137 -14.29 10.52 -11.77
CA GLY A 137 -14.91 9.48 -12.57
C GLY A 137 -15.02 8.18 -11.77
N GLN A 138 -13.88 7.68 -11.27
CA GLN A 138 -13.84 6.48 -10.44
C GLN A 138 -14.73 6.59 -9.19
N LEU A 139 -14.74 7.74 -8.52
CA LEU A 139 -15.62 7.97 -7.38
C LEU A 139 -17.10 7.92 -7.76
N THR A 140 -17.45 8.47 -8.93
CA THR A 140 -18.83 8.43 -9.43
C THR A 140 -19.22 7.00 -9.80
N ASP A 141 -18.35 6.25 -10.46
CA ASP A 141 -18.59 4.86 -10.84
C ASP A 141 -18.82 3.97 -9.60
N ILE A 142 -18.01 4.13 -8.56
CA ILE A 142 -18.16 3.37 -7.32
C ILE A 142 -19.41 3.80 -6.53
N ASN A 143 -19.69 5.11 -6.42
CA ASN A 143 -20.88 5.61 -5.71
C ASN A 143 -22.21 5.24 -6.41
N THR A 144 -22.19 5.05 -7.72
CA THR A 144 -23.38 4.64 -8.51
C THR A 144 -23.49 3.13 -8.66
N THR A 145 -22.46 2.39 -8.26
CA THR A 145 -22.50 0.93 -8.25
C THR A 145 -23.47 0.43 -7.18
N VAL A 146 -24.37 -0.46 -7.59
CA VAL A 146 -25.21 -1.23 -6.67
C VAL A 146 -24.39 -2.40 -6.14
N PHE A 147 -24.29 -2.48 -4.81
CA PHE A 147 -23.67 -3.60 -4.12
C PHE A 147 -24.74 -4.57 -3.63
N GLY A 148 -24.41 -5.85 -3.73
CA GLY A 148 -25.29 -6.96 -3.41
C GLY A 148 -26.12 -7.46 -4.58
N CYS A 149 -26.57 -8.70 -4.43
CA CYS A 149 -27.56 -9.34 -5.27
C CYS A 149 -28.28 -10.36 -4.39
N PRO A 150 -29.23 -9.90 -3.55
CA PRO A 150 -29.93 -10.78 -2.62
C PRO A 150 -30.98 -11.67 -3.32
N GLN A 151 -31.46 -11.27 -4.50
CA GLN A 151 -32.43 -12.03 -5.27
C GLN A 151 -32.24 -11.83 -6.77
N LEU A 152 -32.63 -12.82 -7.56
CA LEU A 152 -32.79 -12.69 -9.01
C LEU A 152 -34.27 -12.52 -9.37
N ASP A 153 -34.58 -11.64 -10.32
CA ASP A 153 -35.92 -11.59 -10.93
C ASP A 153 -36.14 -12.74 -11.93
N VAL A 154 -37.33 -12.77 -12.52
CA VAL A 154 -37.70 -13.75 -13.55
C VAL A 154 -36.85 -13.68 -14.82
N ALA A 155 -36.16 -12.56 -15.06
CA ALA A 155 -35.23 -12.37 -16.16
C ALA A 155 -33.76 -12.59 -15.73
N LEU A 156 -33.54 -13.14 -14.53
CA LEU A 156 -32.24 -13.42 -13.93
C LEU A 156 -31.37 -12.16 -13.73
N ASN A 157 -31.98 -11.00 -13.52
CA ASN A 157 -31.29 -9.78 -13.10
C ASN A 157 -31.24 -9.69 -11.58
N CYS A 158 -30.16 -9.13 -11.06
CA CYS A 158 -30.06 -8.82 -9.64
C CYS A 158 -31.09 -7.77 -9.24
N VAL A 159 -31.91 -8.10 -8.24
CA VAL A 159 -32.88 -7.20 -7.62
C VAL A 159 -32.58 -7.05 -6.15
N GLY A 160 -32.68 -5.81 -5.67
CA GLY A 160 -32.22 -5.42 -4.34
C GLY A 160 -30.77 -4.93 -4.37
N GLY A 161 -30.15 -4.89 -3.19
CA GLY A 161 -28.86 -4.25 -3.00
C GLY A 161 -28.98 -2.76 -2.70
N HIS A 162 -27.85 -2.15 -2.36
CA HIS A 162 -27.78 -0.74 -1.98
C HIS A 162 -26.52 -0.09 -2.56
N THR A 163 -26.59 1.22 -2.75
CA THR A 163 -25.41 2.03 -3.10
C THR A 163 -24.75 2.52 -1.84
N GLU A 164 -23.42 2.47 -1.81
CA GLU A 164 -22.62 3.02 -0.70
C GLU A 164 -22.03 4.37 -1.06
N LYS A 165 -21.91 5.26 -0.06
CA LYS A 165 -21.30 6.58 -0.24
C LYS A 165 -19.85 6.56 0.20
N PHE A 166 -18.95 6.69 -0.76
CA PHE A 166 -17.51 6.79 -0.51
C PHE A 166 -17.06 8.24 -0.43
N SER A 167 -16.08 8.48 0.43
CA SER A 167 -15.41 9.79 0.57
C SER A 167 -14.59 10.11 -0.67
N GLN A 168 -14.61 11.37 -1.11
CA GLN A 168 -13.72 11.84 -2.17
C GLN A 168 -12.25 11.81 -1.77
N ASN A 169 -11.96 11.97 -0.48
CA ASN A 169 -10.60 11.92 0.03
C ASN A 169 -10.25 10.48 0.44
N LEU A 170 -9.06 10.01 0.07
CA LEU A 170 -8.51 8.74 0.52
C LEU A 170 -8.43 8.72 2.05
N GLN A 171 -8.87 7.60 2.64
CA GLN A 171 -8.79 7.42 4.08
C GLN A 171 -7.43 6.87 4.46
N LEU A 172 -6.69 7.63 5.25
CA LEU A 172 -5.39 7.19 5.75
C LEU A 172 -5.54 6.06 6.77
N VAL A 173 -4.62 5.11 6.71
CA VAL A 173 -4.38 4.17 7.79
C VAL A 173 -3.69 4.95 8.91
N GLY A 174 -4.44 5.30 9.96
CA GLY A 174 -3.97 6.20 11.02
C GLY A 174 -2.63 5.79 11.66
N SER A 175 -2.36 4.49 11.78
CA SER A 175 -1.12 3.94 12.33
C SER A 175 0.11 4.07 11.43
N THR A 176 -0.02 4.66 10.23
CA THR A 176 1.05 4.72 9.22
C THR A 176 1.51 6.14 8.92
N ASN A 177 0.68 7.14 9.26
CA ASN A 177 1.05 8.54 9.15
C ASN A 177 1.94 8.95 10.34
N TRP A 178 2.89 9.85 10.14
CA TRP A 178 3.85 10.27 11.18
C TRP A 178 4.70 9.15 11.82
N VAL A 179 4.87 8.02 11.12
CA VAL A 179 5.74 6.94 11.59
C VAL A 179 7.19 7.24 11.20
N PRO A 180 8.11 7.47 12.15
CA PRO A 180 9.51 7.68 11.84
C PRO A 180 10.16 6.38 11.40
N ARG A 181 11.05 6.46 10.41
CA ARG A 181 11.91 5.38 9.97
C ARG A 181 13.35 5.73 10.33
N MET A 182 14.08 4.75 10.82
CA MET A 182 15.48 4.91 11.18
C MET A 182 16.23 3.66 10.79
N SER A 183 17.43 3.84 10.25
CA SER A 183 18.37 2.77 9.98
C SER A 183 19.77 3.12 10.47
N THR A 184 20.55 2.09 10.75
CA THR A 184 21.97 2.23 11.07
C THR A 184 22.73 1.03 10.55
N GLY A 185 23.97 1.22 10.16
CA GLY A 185 24.70 0.15 9.50
C GLY A 185 26.14 0.48 9.19
N LEU A 186 26.73 -0.36 8.35
CA LEU A 186 28.08 -0.21 7.83
C LEU A 186 28.02 -0.21 6.32
N GLU A 187 28.66 0.77 5.70
CA GLU A 187 28.84 0.86 4.26
C GLU A 187 30.33 0.77 3.90
N LEU A 188 30.65 -0.12 2.98
CA LEU A 188 31.96 -0.26 2.35
C LEU A 188 31.92 0.42 0.99
N GLN A 189 32.78 1.42 0.79
CA GLN A 189 32.93 2.16 -0.46
C GLN A 189 34.25 1.81 -1.12
N VAL A 190 34.22 1.48 -2.42
CA VAL A 190 35.41 1.17 -3.22
C VAL A 190 35.37 1.99 -4.51
N PHE A 191 36.41 2.78 -4.76
CA PHE A 191 36.61 3.45 -6.05
C PHE A 191 37.36 2.51 -7.00
N LEU A 192 36.71 2.10 -8.10
CA LEU A 192 37.37 1.32 -9.14
C LEU A 192 38.05 2.24 -10.17
N PRO A 193 39.34 2.03 -10.50
CA PRO A 193 40.07 2.88 -11.44
C PRO A 193 39.50 2.90 -12.87
N VAL A 194 38.81 1.84 -13.27
CA VAL A 194 38.39 1.64 -14.67
C VAL A 194 37.04 2.30 -14.98
N VAL A 195 36.17 2.44 -13.98
CA VAL A 195 34.76 2.85 -14.20
C VAL A 195 34.45 4.25 -13.66
N ASN A 196 35.39 4.92 -12.97
CA ASN A 196 35.19 6.23 -12.32
C ASN A 196 33.91 6.36 -11.48
N ALA A 197 33.31 5.23 -11.07
CA ALA A 197 32.09 5.16 -10.30
C ALA A 197 32.37 4.46 -8.96
N PRO A 198 31.92 5.01 -7.82
CA PRO A 198 32.08 4.37 -6.53
C PRO A 198 31.08 3.23 -6.38
N PHE A 199 31.60 2.04 -6.06
CA PHE A 199 30.81 0.89 -5.64
C PHE A 199 30.52 0.98 -4.15
N ARG A 200 29.31 0.62 -3.75
CA ARG A 200 28.85 0.65 -2.36
C ARG A 200 28.22 -0.67 -2.00
N VAL A 201 28.72 -1.29 -0.95
CA VAL A 201 28.07 -2.42 -0.28
C VAL A 201 27.69 -1.96 1.11
N TYR A 202 26.46 -2.17 1.52
CA TYR A 202 26.08 -1.86 2.89
C TYR A 202 25.17 -2.91 3.49
N TRP A 203 25.32 -3.04 4.80
CA TRP A 203 24.38 -3.74 5.65
C TRP A 203 23.71 -2.74 6.58
N ALA A 204 22.39 -2.79 6.66
CA ALA A 204 21.58 -1.91 7.48
C ALA A 204 20.70 -2.70 8.46
N TYR A 205 20.53 -2.15 9.65
CA TYR A 205 19.54 -2.56 10.66
C TYR A 205 18.55 -1.41 10.89
N ASN A 206 17.27 -1.73 10.89
CA ASN A 206 16.18 -0.74 10.97
C ASN A 206 15.52 -0.79 12.37
N PRO A 207 15.99 0.01 13.36
CA PRO A 207 15.40 0.04 14.70
C PRO A 207 13.99 0.65 14.72
N MET A 208 13.72 1.68 13.91
CA MET A 208 12.39 2.29 13.77
C MET A 208 11.84 1.98 12.39
N ARG A 209 10.68 1.34 12.36
CA ARG A 209 10.06 0.81 11.14
C ARG A 209 8.57 0.63 11.34
N LEU A 210 7.82 0.63 10.26
CA LEU A 210 6.40 0.29 10.27
C LEU A 210 6.23 -1.20 10.55
N ASN A 211 5.47 -1.49 11.61
CA ASN A 211 5.02 -2.83 11.95
C ASN A 211 3.63 -2.72 12.57
N SER A 212 2.63 -2.55 11.70
CA SER A 212 1.23 -2.44 12.11
C SER A 212 0.35 -3.28 11.20
N SER A 213 -0.92 -3.39 11.58
CA SER A 213 -1.93 -4.04 10.76
C SER A 213 -3.18 -3.18 10.69
N ALA A 214 -3.84 -3.19 9.55
CA ALA A 214 -5.00 -2.35 9.32
C ALA A 214 -6.14 -3.13 8.66
N ARG A 215 -7.37 -2.79 9.02
CA ARG A 215 -8.58 -3.27 8.33
C ARG A 215 -9.22 -2.09 7.60
N GLY A 216 -9.66 -2.34 6.38
CA GLY A 216 -10.35 -1.34 5.57
C GLY A 216 -11.73 -1.01 6.14
N PRO A 217 -12.26 0.18 5.82
CA PRO A 217 -13.60 0.60 6.24
C PRO A 217 -14.73 -0.12 5.49
N ALA A 218 -14.51 -0.71 4.30
CA ALA A 218 -15.57 -1.37 3.55
C ALA A 218 -16.25 -2.46 4.39
N GLN A 219 -17.55 -2.29 4.60
CA GLN A 219 -18.37 -3.24 5.33
C GLN A 219 -19.15 -4.06 4.31
N ILE A 220 -18.78 -5.33 4.18
CA ILE A 220 -19.62 -6.32 3.51
C ILE A 220 -20.73 -6.67 4.50
N THR A 221 -21.98 -6.43 4.13
CA THR A 221 -23.13 -6.69 4.99
C THR A 221 -23.91 -7.91 4.50
N ARG A 222 -24.64 -8.54 5.43
CA ARG A 222 -25.34 -9.80 5.14
C ARG A 222 -26.46 -9.66 4.10
N ASP A 223 -27.10 -8.49 4.02
CA ASP A 223 -28.18 -8.17 3.09
C ASP A 223 -27.71 -8.07 1.63
N MET A 224 -26.39 -8.00 1.38
CA MET A 224 -25.84 -8.06 0.03
C MET A 224 -25.97 -9.46 -0.61
N PHE A 225 -26.21 -10.49 0.19
CA PHE A 225 -26.24 -11.90 -0.24
C PHE A 225 -27.64 -12.48 -0.12
N PRO A 226 -27.97 -13.55 -0.86
CA PRO A 226 -29.25 -14.23 -0.75
C PRO A 226 -29.64 -14.56 0.69
N GLY A 227 -30.80 -14.07 1.13
CA GLY A 227 -31.33 -14.24 2.49
C GLY A 227 -32.18 -15.50 2.65
N PRO A 228 -32.67 -15.79 3.86
CA PRO A 228 -33.48 -16.99 4.15
C PRO A 228 -34.84 -17.02 3.43
N THR A 229 -35.33 -15.86 2.95
CA THR A 229 -36.57 -15.75 2.16
C THR A 229 -36.33 -15.79 0.65
N CYS A 230 -35.12 -16.10 0.21
CA CYS A 230 -34.80 -16.14 -1.21
C CYS A 230 -35.49 -17.33 -1.89
N LEU A 231 -35.72 -17.23 -3.20
CA LEU A 231 -36.24 -18.32 -4.01
C LEU A 231 -35.30 -18.57 -5.18
N PRO A 232 -34.94 -19.84 -5.47
CA PRO A 232 -35.30 -21.08 -4.76
C PRO A 232 -34.58 -21.25 -3.40
N GLU A 233 -35.19 -21.97 -2.44
CA GLU A 233 -34.68 -22.17 -1.05
C GLU A 233 -33.23 -22.70 -0.98
N LYS A 234 -32.81 -23.55 -1.94
CA LYS A 234 -31.43 -24.05 -2.04
C LYS A 234 -30.38 -22.94 -2.26
N VAL A 235 -30.78 -21.78 -2.78
CA VAL A 235 -29.90 -20.62 -2.99
C VAL A 235 -29.66 -19.87 -1.67
N CYS A 236 -30.52 -20.06 -0.66
CA CYS A 236 -30.47 -19.26 0.57
C CYS A 236 -29.37 -19.75 1.52
N SER A 237 -29.16 -21.06 1.61
CA SER A 237 -28.05 -21.64 2.37
C SER A 237 -26.68 -21.31 1.77
N ALA A 238 -26.61 -21.08 0.46
CA ALA A 238 -25.40 -20.61 -0.21
C ALA A 238 -25.05 -19.16 0.15
N GLY A 239 -26.06 -18.31 0.41
CA GLY A 239 -25.88 -16.91 0.74
C GLY A 239 -25.12 -16.69 2.06
N ASP A 240 -25.49 -17.41 3.13
CA ASP A 240 -24.82 -17.33 4.43
C ASP A 240 -23.35 -17.76 4.35
N PHE A 241 -23.09 -18.90 3.70
CA PHE A 241 -21.75 -19.43 3.53
C PHE A 241 -20.86 -18.47 2.71
N THR A 242 -21.41 -17.97 1.60
CA THR A 242 -20.68 -17.05 0.72
C THR A 242 -20.40 -15.71 1.41
N TYR A 243 -21.35 -15.20 2.22
CA TYR A 243 -21.14 -13.99 3.01
C TYR A 243 -19.96 -14.14 3.98
N LEU A 244 -19.92 -15.22 4.77
CA LEU A 244 -18.82 -15.45 5.71
C LEU A 244 -17.48 -15.57 5.00
N ASN A 245 -17.43 -16.28 3.87
CA ASN A 245 -16.23 -16.40 3.04
C ASN A 245 -15.80 -15.03 2.46
N ALA A 246 -16.76 -14.22 1.99
CA ALA A 246 -16.49 -12.90 1.44
C ALA A 246 -15.89 -11.95 2.49
N VAL A 247 -16.43 -11.93 3.71
CA VAL A 247 -15.88 -11.11 4.81
C VAL A 247 -14.44 -11.49 5.14
N GLU A 248 -14.11 -12.79 5.15
CA GLU A 248 -12.77 -13.28 5.44
C GLU A 248 -11.77 -12.95 4.31
N THR A 249 -12.20 -13.06 3.06
CA THR A 249 -11.32 -12.94 1.88
C THR A 249 -11.16 -11.52 1.36
N ILE A 250 -12.20 -10.66 1.48
CA ILE A 250 -12.24 -9.32 0.87
C ILE A 250 -12.01 -8.22 1.91
N GLY A 251 -12.18 -8.50 3.20
CA GLY A 251 -11.79 -7.63 4.31
C GLY A 251 -10.57 -8.11 5.11
N PRO A 252 -9.48 -8.60 4.48
CA PRO A 252 -8.38 -9.18 5.23
C PRO A 252 -7.68 -8.12 6.09
N LEU A 253 -7.06 -8.60 7.16
CA LEU A 253 -6.17 -7.77 7.96
C LEU A 253 -4.87 -7.52 7.18
N PHE A 254 -4.69 -6.33 6.62
CA PHE A 254 -3.46 -5.96 5.91
C PHE A 254 -2.29 -5.89 6.88
N GLN A 255 -1.21 -6.61 6.58
CA GLN A 255 0.03 -6.57 7.36
C GLN A 255 0.99 -5.56 6.73
N LEU A 256 1.27 -4.47 7.45
CA LEU A 256 2.14 -3.40 7.00
C LEU A 256 3.46 -3.52 7.75
N ARG A 257 4.40 -4.28 7.16
CA ARG A 257 5.68 -4.63 7.78
C ARG A 257 6.85 -4.25 6.88
N GLU A 258 7.80 -3.55 7.46
CA GLU A 258 9.07 -3.19 6.82
C GLU A 258 10.21 -4.14 7.28
N PRO A 259 11.24 -4.37 6.45
CA PRO A 259 12.34 -5.27 6.80
C PRO A 259 13.10 -4.79 8.03
N ARG A 260 13.61 -5.73 8.83
CA ARG A 260 14.43 -5.42 10.02
C ARG A 260 15.90 -5.20 9.67
N LYS A 261 16.36 -5.89 8.63
CA LYS A 261 17.75 -5.94 8.19
C LYS A 261 17.77 -6.04 6.68
N THR A 262 18.74 -5.39 6.06
CA THR A 262 18.89 -5.35 4.61
C THR A 262 20.37 -5.40 4.27
N PHE A 263 20.72 -6.11 3.21
CA PHE A 263 22.05 -6.11 2.61
C PHE A 263 21.90 -5.73 1.14
N ARG A 264 22.66 -4.74 0.67
CA ARG A 264 22.59 -4.29 -0.72
C ARG A 264 23.96 -3.98 -1.29
N PHE A 265 24.03 -4.16 -2.61
CA PHE A 265 25.12 -3.77 -3.47
C PHE A 265 24.59 -2.75 -4.48
N THR A 266 25.25 -1.60 -4.59
CA THR A 266 24.87 -0.53 -5.52
C THR A 266 26.08 0.12 -6.16
N VAL A 267 25.83 0.71 -7.32
CA VAL A 267 26.82 1.48 -8.09
C VAL A 267 26.24 2.87 -8.22
N ALA A 268 26.89 3.88 -7.65
CA ALA A 268 26.43 5.25 -7.84
C ALA A 268 26.95 5.74 -9.19
N THR A 269 26.05 6.08 -10.11
CA THR A 269 26.40 6.88 -11.28
C THR A 269 26.38 8.35 -10.87
N THR A 270 27.50 9.04 -11.03
CA THR A 270 27.50 10.51 -11.03
C THR A 270 26.79 10.95 -12.32
N PHE A 271 25.59 11.53 -12.20
CA PHE A 271 24.96 12.27 -13.29
C PHE A 271 25.40 13.73 -13.24
#